data_AF-A0A3B4Z825-F1
#
_entry.id   AF-A0A3B4Z825-F1
#
_cell.length_a   1.000
_cell.length_b   1.000
_cell.length_c   1.000
_cell.angle_alpha   90.00
_cell.angle_beta   90.00
_cell.angle_gamma   90.00
#
_symmetry.space_group_name_H-M   'P 1'
#
loop_
_entity.id
_entity.type
_entity.pdbx_description
1 polymer ?
#
loop_
_entity_poly.entity_id
_entity_poly.type
_entity_poly.pdbx_seq_one_letter_code
_entity_poly.pdbx_strand_id
1 'polypeptide(L)'
;DECVRCHTDCATCDGPGFDDCIECRQKKAVRRNGERKDATGHCVWFRQCSLQSYVDQNGDCQQCHKLCHRCSGPGKDHCLGCNEPYFLMNNTCVQECPVGYYADKDVRVCARCHFSCQSCVGRHSVECLACKAGFFKQGSNCVETYILSHFQSLWKCWGHSNRNCLSCREGYVYLKQQGQCLQRCPPGYYLGSQSTTCHKCHPTCKTCSGKGSLSWLVSFFVRFPYC
;
A
#
# COMPACT_ATOMS: atom_id res chain seq x y z
N ASP A 1 59.55 19.76 1.15
CA ASP A 1 58.21 20.36 1.31
C ASP A 1 57.74 20.93 -0.01
N GLU A 2 56.74 20.30 -0.61
CA GLU A 2 56.08 20.82 -1.82
C GLU A 2 54.86 21.63 -1.40
N CYS A 3 54.76 22.86 -1.90
CA CYS A 3 53.57 23.67 -1.69
C CYS A 3 52.41 23.13 -2.53
N VAL A 4 51.33 22.75 -1.86
CA VAL A 4 50.06 22.36 -2.48
C VAL A 4 49.13 23.56 -2.54
N ARG A 5 48.27 23.61 -3.57
CA ARG A 5 47.29 24.70 -3.73
C ARG A 5 46.12 24.49 -2.77
N CYS A 6 45.61 25.57 -2.20
CA CYS A 6 44.35 25.56 -1.44
C CYS A 6 43.16 25.11 -2.30
N HIS A 7 42.09 24.68 -1.62
CA HIS A 7 40.79 24.44 -2.26
C HIS A 7 40.33 25.68 -3.06
N THR A 8 39.59 25.48 -4.15
CA THR A 8 39.25 26.54 -5.13
C THR A 8 38.47 27.71 -4.55
N ASP A 9 37.73 27.45 -3.47
CA ASP A 9 36.83 28.43 -2.84
C ASP A 9 37.56 29.23 -1.74
N CYS A 10 38.82 28.87 -1.50
CA CYS A 10 39.66 29.45 -0.47
C CYS A 10 40.69 30.43 -1.08
N ALA A 11 40.82 31.62 -0.48
CA ALA A 11 41.87 32.59 -0.79
C ALA A 11 43.19 32.25 -0.09
N THR A 12 43.14 31.80 1.17
CA THR A 12 44.32 31.45 1.99
C THR A 12 44.00 30.26 2.87
N CYS A 13 44.93 29.30 3.02
CA CYS A 13 44.76 28.06 3.78
C CYS A 13 46.04 27.70 4.56
N ASP A 14 45.93 26.91 5.63
CA ASP A 14 47.08 26.30 6.34
C ASP A 14 47.38 24.86 5.89
N GLY A 15 46.53 24.30 5.03
CA GLY A 15 46.67 22.96 4.45
C GLY A 15 45.80 22.75 3.19
N PRO A 16 45.95 21.61 2.51
CA PRO A 16 45.22 21.29 1.28
C PRO A 16 43.75 20.91 1.50
N GLY A 17 43.36 20.66 2.75
CA GLY A 17 42.01 20.28 3.14
C GLY A 17 40.99 21.40 2.88
N PHE A 18 39.73 21.02 2.98
CA PHE A 18 38.60 21.93 2.78
C PHE A 18 38.25 22.72 4.06
N ASP A 19 38.69 22.21 5.21
CA ASP A 19 38.56 22.73 6.57
C ASP A 19 39.78 23.57 6.98
N ASP A 20 40.89 23.40 6.27
CA ASP A 20 42.12 24.19 6.36
C ASP A 20 41.99 25.63 5.80
N CYS A 21 40.79 26.02 5.36
CA CYS A 21 40.60 27.33 4.77
C CYS A 21 40.65 28.43 5.83
N ILE A 22 41.48 29.47 5.64
CA ILE A 22 41.65 30.64 6.52
C ILE A 22 40.82 31.84 6.04
N GLU A 23 40.72 32.09 4.73
CA GLU A 23 39.89 33.17 4.18
C GLU A 23 39.18 32.74 2.89
N CYS A 24 37.91 33.10 2.74
CA CYS A 24 37.17 32.83 1.51
C CYS A 24 37.53 33.81 0.39
N ARG A 25 37.42 33.34 -0.86
CA ARG A 25 37.91 34.05 -2.04
C ARG A 25 37.21 35.39 -2.29
N GLN A 26 35.95 35.54 -1.91
CA GLN A 26 35.16 36.76 -2.15
C GLN A 26 35.00 37.66 -0.89
N LYS A 27 35.97 38.54 -0.64
CA LYS A 27 36.00 39.44 0.54
C LYS A 27 35.10 40.69 0.49
N LYS A 28 34.09 40.78 -0.39
CA LYS A 28 33.29 42.02 -0.58
C LYS A 28 31.91 42.08 0.08
N ALA A 29 31.60 41.23 1.06
CA ALA A 29 30.28 41.24 1.69
C ALA A 29 30.26 40.82 3.15
N VAL A 30 30.86 41.65 4.00
CA VAL A 30 30.30 41.79 5.34
C VAL A 30 28.99 42.59 5.17
N ARG A 31 27.86 41.87 5.24
CA ARG A 31 26.44 42.32 5.26
C ARG A 31 25.59 42.38 3.97
N ARG A 32 26.09 42.08 2.77
CA ARG A 32 25.21 41.73 1.62
C ARG A 32 25.99 41.16 0.43
N ASN A 33 25.75 39.88 0.12
CA ASN A 33 26.21 39.12 -1.06
C ASN A 33 27.68 38.62 -1.09
N GLY A 34 28.04 37.69 -0.19
CA GLY A 34 29.31 36.96 -0.28
C GLY A 34 29.34 35.65 0.50
N GLU A 35 30.46 34.97 0.36
CA GLU A 35 30.78 33.67 0.96
C GLU A 35 31.32 33.87 2.38
N ARG A 36 30.94 32.98 3.31
CA ARG A 36 31.47 32.90 4.67
C ARG A 36 31.92 31.48 4.96
N LYS A 37 32.79 31.31 5.95
CA LYS A 37 33.05 29.98 6.50
C LYS A 37 31.83 29.49 7.27
N ASP A 38 31.46 28.25 7.05
CA ASP A 38 30.54 27.54 7.93
C ASP A 38 31.25 26.99 9.18
N ALA A 39 30.51 26.28 10.02
CA ALA A 39 31.03 25.66 11.25
C ALA A 39 32.12 24.60 10.99
N THR A 40 32.26 24.13 9.75
CA THR A 40 33.25 23.13 9.33
C THR A 40 34.46 23.76 8.62
N GLY A 41 34.53 25.08 8.51
CA GLY A 41 35.64 25.79 7.85
C GLY A 41 35.47 25.97 6.34
N HIS A 42 34.40 25.44 5.74
CA HIS A 42 34.13 25.55 4.30
C HIS A 42 33.56 26.90 3.92
N CYS A 43 33.99 27.42 2.76
CA CYS A 43 33.40 28.60 2.16
C CYS A 43 32.05 28.28 1.52
N VAL A 44 30.98 28.83 2.09
CA VAL A 44 29.60 28.70 1.60
C VAL A 44 28.96 30.08 1.42
N TRP A 45 28.02 30.21 0.49
CA TRP A 45 27.27 31.46 0.33
C TRP A 45 26.47 31.78 1.60
N PHE A 46 26.24 33.05 1.95
CA PHE A 46 25.51 33.40 3.19
C PHE A 46 24.11 32.76 3.35
N ARG A 47 23.49 32.28 2.24
CA ARG A 47 22.20 31.56 2.25
C ARG A 47 22.33 30.04 2.24
N GLN A 48 23.54 29.53 2.18
CA GLN A 48 23.86 28.11 2.17
C GLN A 48 24.65 27.79 3.42
N CYS A 49 24.36 26.64 4.00
CA CYS A 49 25.07 26.10 5.15
C CYS A 49 25.55 24.69 4.77
N SER A 50 26.59 24.19 5.42
CA SER A 50 27.03 22.81 5.22
C SER A 50 25.92 21.83 5.55
N LEU A 51 26.08 20.58 5.11
CA LEU A 51 25.08 19.54 5.34
C LEU A 51 24.66 19.44 6.82
N GLN A 52 25.59 19.57 7.76
CA GLN A 52 25.32 19.48 9.21
C GLN A 52 24.83 20.78 9.86
N SER A 53 24.48 21.79 9.08
CA SER A 53 23.96 23.06 9.58
C SER A 53 22.78 23.58 8.76
N TYR A 54 21.98 24.46 9.37
CA TYR A 54 20.81 25.08 8.75
C TYR A 54 20.84 26.59 8.95
N VAL A 55 20.16 27.33 8.08
CA VAL A 55 20.03 28.79 8.19
C VAL A 55 18.91 29.11 9.19
N ASP A 56 19.22 29.87 10.24
CA ASP A 56 18.23 30.36 11.20
C ASP A 56 17.48 31.61 10.71
N GLN A 57 16.58 32.15 11.54
CA GLN A 57 15.79 33.34 11.22
C GLN A 57 16.64 34.61 11.03
N ASN A 58 17.85 34.64 11.59
CA ASN A 58 18.79 35.74 11.50
C ASN A 58 19.71 35.62 10.27
N GLY A 59 19.62 34.51 9.54
CA GLY A 59 20.50 34.21 8.41
C GLY A 59 21.82 33.58 8.82
N ASP A 60 21.95 33.08 10.05
CA ASP A 60 23.16 32.44 10.57
C ASP A 60 23.08 30.91 10.47
N CYS A 61 24.23 30.27 10.23
CA CYS A 61 24.32 28.82 10.14
C CYS A 61 24.40 28.23 11.55
N GLN A 62 23.34 27.55 11.97
CA GLN A 62 23.27 26.85 13.25
C GLN A 62 23.44 25.35 13.03
N GLN A 63 24.05 24.66 14.00
CA GLN A 63 24.23 23.22 13.91
C GLN A 63 22.91 22.47 13.97
N CYS A 64 22.83 21.40 13.20
CA CYS A 64 21.74 20.44 13.30
C CYS A 64 21.77 19.69 14.64
N HIS A 65 20.64 19.08 14.99
CA HIS A 65 20.63 18.09 16.07
C HIS A 65 21.63 16.95 15.75
N LYS A 66 22.35 16.45 16.77
CA LYS A 66 23.43 15.45 16.64
C LYS A 66 23.11 14.18 15.81
N LEU A 67 21.84 13.81 15.72
CA LEU A 67 21.38 12.65 14.95
C LEU A 67 21.20 12.95 13.46
N CYS A 68 20.96 14.22 13.11
CA CYS A 68 20.73 14.63 11.74
C CYS A 68 22.08 14.84 11.03
N HIS A 69 22.24 14.21 9.87
CA HIS A 69 23.28 14.57 8.92
C HIS A 69 22.94 15.86 8.16
N ARG A 70 21.64 16.07 7.91
CA ARG A 70 21.09 17.28 7.31
C ARG A 70 19.79 17.66 7.97
N CYS A 71 19.52 18.94 8.14
CA CYS A 71 18.31 19.40 8.81
C CYS A 71 17.75 20.70 8.20
N SER A 72 16.47 20.97 8.48
CA SER A 72 15.80 22.24 8.21
C SER A 72 15.67 23.12 9.46
N GLY A 73 16.13 22.63 10.62
CA GLY A 73 15.98 23.31 11.89
C GLY A 73 16.69 22.59 13.04
N PRO A 74 16.60 23.13 14.26
CA PRO A 74 17.38 22.64 15.41
C PRO A 74 16.78 21.38 16.07
N GLY A 75 15.51 21.11 15.80
CA GLY A 75 14.76 19.99 16.38
C GLY A 75 15.24 18.64 15.87
N LYS A 76 15.07 17.59 16.69
CA LYS A 76 15.33 16.18 16.33
C LYS A 76 14.37 15.65 15.24
N ASP A 77 13.29 16.37 15.00
CA ASP A 77 12.21 16.15 14.04
C ASP A 77 12.31 17.08 12.81
N HIS A 78 13.40 17.83 12.71
CA HIS A 78 13.72 18.64 11.53
C HIS A 78 14.84 18.02 10.71
N CYS A 79 15.11 16.72 10.83
CA CYS A 79 16.11 16.04 10.04
C CYS A 79 15.62 15.85 8.59
N LEU A 80 16.48 16.13 7.63
CA LEU A 80 16.36 15.83 6.20
C LEU A 80 17.27 14.67 5.78
N GLY A 81 18.15 14.23 6.67
CA GLY A 81 19.05 13.08 6.50
C GLY A 81 19.71 12.73 7.82
N CYS A 82 20.14 11.48 7.98
CA CYS A 82 20.61 10.95 9.26
C CYS A 82 22.07 10.52 9.21
N ASN A 83 22.78 10.72 10.33
CA ASN A 83 24.13 10.19 10.52
C ASN A 83 24.07 8.67 10.69
N GLU A 84 25.15 7.95 10.37
CA GLU A 84 25.21 6.51 10.64
C GLU A 84 25.23 6.24 12.15
N PRO A 85 24.56 5.18 12.63
CA PRO A 85 23.83 4.14 11.90
C PRO A 85 22.30 4.38 11.79
N TYR A 86 21.84 5.62 11.81
CA TYR A 86 20.41 5.97 11.88
C TYR A 86 19.77 6.13 10.50
N PHE A 87 18.46 5.85 10.41
CA PHE A 87 17.62 5.93 9.22
C PHE A 87 16.57 7.04 9.35
N LEU A 88 16.29 7.73 8.25
CA LEU A 88 15.30 8.81 8.21
C LEU A 88 13.87 8.26 8.18
N MET A 89 13.02 8.76 9.07
CA MET A 89 11.59 8.43 9.17
C MET A 89 10.80 9.66 9.64
N ASN A 90 9.86 10.15 8.82
CA ASN A 90 9.05 11.34 9.13
C ASN A 90 9.87 12.50 9.75
N ASN A 91 10.98 12.84 9.12
CA ASN A 91 11.93 13.88 9.54
C ASN A 91 12.63 13.65 10.89
N THR A 92 12.53 12.44 11.44
CA THR A 92 13.28 11.99 12.62
C THR A 92 14.28 10.90 12.23
N CYS A 93 15.36 10.77 12.99
CA CYS A 93 16.35 9.71 12.81
C CYS A 93 16.12 8.60 13.82
N VAL A 94 15.90 7.37 13.33
CA VAL A 94 15.66 6.17 14.14
C VAL A 94 16.72 5.12 13.85
N GLN A 95 17.11 4.35 14.87
CA GLN A 95 18.11 3.30 14.71
C GLN A 95 17.50 2.03 14.09
N GLU A 96 16.25 1.72 14.46
CA GLU A 96 15.49 0.58 13.92
C GLU A 96 14.19 1.08 13.29
N CYS A 97 13.88 0.59 12.09
CA CYS A 97 12.64 0.95 11.41
C CYS A 97 11.44 0.21 12.04
N PRO A 98 10.31 0.90 12.24
CA PRO A 98 9.12 0.29 12.84
C PRO A 98 8.50 -0.77 11.91
N VAL A 99 7.63 -1.61 12.48
CA VAL A 99 6.90 -2.65 11.74
C VAL A 99 6.19 -2.06 10.51
N GLY A 100 6.30 -2.74 9.37
CA GLY A 100 5.80 -2.28 8.08
C GLY A 100 6.81 -1.45 7.28
N TYR A 101 8.00 -1.20 7.82
CA TYR A 101 9.11 -0.53 7.14
C TYR A 101 10.38 -1.38 7.22
N TYR A 102 11.23 -1.27 6.21
CA TYR A 102 12.57 -1.85 6.19
C TYR A 102 13.63 -0.76 6.13
N ALA A 103 14.82 -1.07 6.62
CA ALA A 103 15.97 -0.18 6.59
C ALA A 103 16.63 -0.22 5.20
N ASP A 104 16.38 0.81 4.39
CA ASP A 104 17.04 0.96 3.11
C ASP A 104 18.42 1.59 3.34
N LYS A 105 19.48 0.78 3.18
CA LYS A 105 20.85 1.18 3.47
C LYS A 105 21.45 2.08 2.39
N ASP A 106 20.95 2.00 1.15
CA ASP A 106 21.50 2.74 0.02
C ASP A 106 21.13 4.22 0.12
N VAL A 107 19.87 4.51 0.47
CA VAL A 107 19.37 5.88 0.66
C VAL A 107 19.27 6.29 2.13
N ARG A 108 19.52 5.38 3.07
CA ARG A 108 19.47 5.58 4.53
C ARG A 108 18.11 6.11 5.02
N VAL A 109 17.03 5.48 4.56
CA VAL A 109 15.66 5.82 4.96
C VAL A 109 14.91 4.57 5.42
N CYS A 110 13.91 4.76 6.27
CA CYS A 110 12.92 3.72 6.53
C CYS A 110 11.92 3.69 5.37
N ALA A 111 12.09 2.75 4.45
CA ALA A 111 11.22 2.57 3.31
C ALA A 111 10.08 1.60 3.65
N ARG A 112 8.90 1.83 3.07
CA ARG A 112 7.71 1.04 3.38
C ARG A 112 7.79 -0.33 2.72
N CYS A 113 7.40 -1.37 3.45
CA CYS A 113 7.24 -2.71 2.91
C CYS A 113 6.15 -2.77 1.83
N HIS A 114 6.19 -3.82 1.01
CA HIS A 114 5.08 -4.17 0.11
C HIS A 114 3.75 -4.24 0.88
N PHE A 115 2.62 -3.87 0.26
CA PHE A 115 1.37 -3.68 0.98
C PHE A 115 0.86 -4.97 1.67
N SER A 116 1.14 -6.14 1.10
CA SER A 116 0.79 -7.46 1.67
C SER A 116 1.67 -7.89 2.85
N CYS A 117 2.79 -7.20 3.08
CA CYS A 117 3.78 -7.50 4.11
C CYS A 117 3.52 -6.74 5.41
N GLN A 118 3.59 -7.47 6.52
CA GLN A 118 3.66 -6.91 7.87
C GLN A 118 5.10 -6.56 8.23
N SER A 119 6.06 -7.41 7.87
CA SER A 119 7.49 -7.12 7.97
C SER A 119 8.23 -7.65 6.74
N CYS A 120 9.31 -6.98 6.36
CA CYS A 120 10.06 -7.26 5.14
C CYS A 120 11.54 -6.92 5.30
N VAL A 121 12.39 -7.48 4.42
CA VAL A 121 13.81 -7.11 4.29
C VAL A 121 14.06 -6.16 3.12
N GLY A 122 13.05 -5.95 2.27
CA GLY A 122 13.12 -5.11 1.09
C GLY A 122 11.74 -4.72 0.58
N ARG A 123 11.71 -4.00 -0.55
CA ARG A 123 10.49 -3.42 -1.12
C ARG A 123 9.59 -4.42 -1.82
N HIS A 124 10.11 -5.54 -2.29
CA HIS A 124 9.38 -6.45 -3.16
C HIS A 124 8.48 -7.42 -2.37
N SER A 125 7.41 -7.92 -3.00
CA SER A 125 6.49 -8.87 -2.38
C SER A 125 7.17 -10.17 -1.93
N VAL A 126 8.27 -10.54 -2.60
CA VAL A 126 9.08 -11.74 -2.34
C VAL A 126 10.05 -11.58 -1.17
N GLU A 127 10.22 -10.35 -0.68
CA GLU A 127 11.16 -10.02 0.41
C GLU A 127 10.43 -9.93 1.74
N CYS A 128 9.35 -10.68 1.86
CA CYS A 128 8.45 -10.62 3.00
C CYS A 128 8.87 -11.60 4.09
N LEU A 129 9.00 -11.10 5.32
CA LEU A 129 9.27 -11.94 6.49
C LEU A 129 7.96 -12.42 7.13
N ALA A 130 6.98 -11.51 7.26
CA ALA A 130 5.66 -11.81 7.80
C ALA A 130 4.56 -11.13 6.98
N CYS A 131 3.43 -11.81 6.83
CA CYS A 131 2.25 -11.31 6.11
C CYS A 131 1.31 -10.54 7.04
N LYS A 132 0.62 -9.52 6.50
CA LYS A 132 -0.48 -8.88 7.22
C LYS A 132 -1.68 -9.82 7.36
N ALA A 133 -2.53 -9.54 8.33
CA ALA A 133 -3.81 -10.23 8.48
C ALA A 133 -4.62 -10.21 7.16
N GLY A 134 -5.13 -11.37 6.74
CA GLY A 134 -5.81 -11.55 5.45
C GLY A 134 -4.91 -12.04 4.31
N PHE A 135 -3.59 -12.07 4.51
CA PHE A 135 -2.62 -12.61 3.55
C PHE A 135 -1.95 -13.87 4.10
N PHE A 136 -1.64 -14.81 3.22
CA PHE A 136 -1.02 -16.09 3.54
C PHE A 136 0.40 -16.15 2.95
N LYS A 137 1.33 -16.71 3.74
CA LYS A 137 2.71 -16.87 3.33
C LYS A 137 2.83 -18.06 2.38
N GLN A 138 3.08 -17.77 1.10
CA GLN A 138 3.39 -18.77 0.08
C GLN A 138 4.85 -18.59 -0.34
N GLY A 139 5.73 -19.43 0.22
CA GLY A 139 7.18 -19.24 0.08
C GLY A 139 7.62 -17.95 0.77
N SER A 140 8.21 -17.02 0.01
CA SER A 140 8.61 -15.68 0.48
C SER A 140 7.64 -14.58 0.06
N ASN A 141 6.54 -14.93 -0.63
CA ASN A 141 5.48 -14.01 -1.00
C ASN A 141 4.32 -14.06 -0.01
N CYS A 142 3.66 -12.92 0.17
CA CYS A 142 2.36 -12.84 0.84
C CYS A 142 1.26 -12.68 -0.19
N VAL A 143 0.49 -13.75 -0.37
CA VAL A 143 -0.63 -13.80 -1.31
C VAL A 143 -1.93 -13.61 -0.55
N GLU A 144 -2.82 -12.80 -1.11
CA GLU A 144 -4.17 -12.71 -0.60
C GLU A 144 -4.85 -14.05 -0.90
N THR A 145 -5.47 -14.68 0.10
CA THR A 145 -6.48 -15.68 -0.22
C THR A 145 -7.70 -14.93 -0.73
N TYR A 146 -7.69 -14.61 -2.02
CA TYR A 146 -8.94 -14.73 -2.75
C TYR A 146 -9.34 -16.18 -2.56
N ILE A 147 -10.26 -16.45 -1.63
CA ILE A 147 -11.09 -17.64 -1.75
C ILE A 147 -11.71 -17.51 -3.14
N LEU A 148 -11.12 -18.20 -4.10
CA LEU A 148 -11.51 -18.36 -5.50
C LEU A 148 -12.88 -17.76 -5.79
N SER A 149 -12.92 -16.48 -6.17
CA SER A 149 -14.10 -15.89 -6.81
C SER A 149 -14.24 -16.33 -8.26
N HIS A 150 -13.31 -17.15 -8.78
CA HIS A 150 -13.33 -17.57 -10.18
C HIS A 150 -13.43 -19.07 -10.45
N PHE A 151 -13.09 -20.00 -9.54
CA PHE A 151 -13.34 -21.43 -9.83
C PHE A 151 -13.67 -22.28 -8.58
N GLN A 152 -14.95 -22.67 -8.54
CA GLN A 152 -15.57 -23.87 -7.94
C GLN A 152 -15.33 -24.21 -6.46
N SER A 153 -16.39 -24.07 -5.65
CA SER A 153 -16.96 -25.16 -4.82
C SER A 153 -18.32 -24.76 -4.24
N LEU A 154 -19.36 -25.18 -4.96
CA LEU A 154 -20.69 -25.62 -4.53
C LEU A 154 -21.14 -25.26 -3.09
N TRP A 155 -22.02 -24.25 -2.97
CA TRP A 155 -22.93 -23.92 -1.84
C TRP A 155 -22.48 -22.70 -1.03
N LYS A 156 -22.78 -21.49 -1.54
CA LYS A 156 -22.52 -20.20 -0.85
C LYS A 156 -23.78 -19.35 -0.81
N CYS A 157 -24.33 -19.15 0.38
CA CYS A 157 -25.22 -18.03 0.68
C CYS A 157 -24.39 -16.88 1.24
N TRP A 158 -24.65 -15.66 0.77
CA TRP A 158 -23.96 -14.44 1.23
C TRP A 158 -24.82 -13.77 2.31
N GLY A 159 -24.53 -14.08 3.57
CA GLY A 159 -25.20 -13.51 4.76
C GLY A 159 -25.83 -14.57 5.68
N HIS A 160 -26.42 -14.12 6.80
CA HIS A 160 -27.11 -14.97 7.80
C HIS A 160 -28.58 -15.31 7.44
N SER A 161 -29.04 -14.94 6.25
CA SER A 161 -30.44 -15.11 5.79
C SER A 161 -30.54 -16.19 4.72
N ASN A 162 -31.73 -16.78 4.50
CA ASN A 162 -31.97 -17.72 3.39
C ASN A 162 -32.00 -17.05 2.00
N ARG A 163 -31.74 -15.74 1.96
CA ARG A 163 -31.70 -14.87 0.79
C ARG A 163 -30.24 -14.63 0.41
N ASN A 164 -29.95 -14.58 -0.89
CA ASN A 164 -28.62 -14.42 -1.48
C ASN A 164 -27.77 -15.71 -1.55
N CYS A 165 -28.42 -16.84 -1.85
CA CYS A 165 -27.76 -18.12 -2.14
C CYS A 165 -27.43 -18.27 -3.63
N LEU A 166 -26.24 -18.79 -3.96
CA LEU A 166 -25.84 -19.14 -5.33
C LEU A 166 -26.22 -20.58 -5.70
N SER A 167 -26.32 -21.47 -4.71
CA SER A 167 -26.82 -22.84 -4.85
C SER A 167 -27.30 -23.38 -3.51
N CYS A 168 -28.18 -24.37 -3.54
CA CYS A 168 -28.81 -24.95 -2.35
C CYS A 168 -28.22 -26.32 -2.00
N ARG A 169 -28.20 -26.64 -0.70
CA ARG A 169 -27.87 -27.97 -0.17
C ARG A 169 -28.85 -29.02 -0.74
N GLU A 170 -28.42 -30.28 -0.82
CA GLU A 170 -29.28 -31.41 -1.19
C GLU A 170 -30.59 -31.43 -0.39
N GLY A 171 -31.71 -31.67 -1.09
CA GLY A 171 -33.05 -31.57 -0.52
C GLY A 171 -33.68 -30.17 -0.57
N TYR A 172 -32.97 -29.15 -1.06
CA TYR A 172 -33.49 -27.79 -1.25
C TYR A 172 -33.46 -27.36 -2.72
N VAL A 173 -34.45 -26.56 -3.11
CA VAL A 173 -34.65 -26.01 -4.45
C VAL A 173 -34.34 -24.52 -4.49
N TYR A 174 -33.73 -24.07 -5.58
CA TYR A 174 -33.23 -22.72 -5.80
C TYR A 174 -34.20 -21.84 -6.58
N LEU A 175 -34.54 -20.67 -6.04
CA LEU A 175 -35.38 -19.67 -6.68
C LEU A 175 -34.54 -18.50 -7.20
N LYS A 176 -34.19 -18.54 -8.51
CA LYS A 176 -33.31 -17.56 -9.16
C LYS A 176 -33.74 -16.10 -9.02
N GLN A 177 -35.04 -15.81 -9.07
CA GLN A 177 -35.52 -14.42 -9.00
C GLN A 177 -35.36 -13.78 -7.61
N GLN A 178 -35.16 -14.57 -6.57
CA GLN A 178 -35.05 -14.08 -5.19
C GLN A 178 -33.74 -14.50 -4.52
N GLY A 179 -32.89 -15.30 -5.18
CA GLY A 179 -31.67 -15.85 -4.61
C GLY A 179 -31.95 -16.70 -3.36
N GLN A 180 -33.05 -17.44 -3.31
CA GLN A 180 -33.51 -18.15 -2.10
C GLN A 180 -33.49 -19.68 -2.26
N CYS A 181 -33.25 -20.37 -1.14
CA CYS A 181 -33.38 -21.82 -1.03
C CYS A 181 -34.63 -22.20 -0.23
N LEU A 182 -35.48 -23.03 -0.83
CA LEU A 182 -36.74 -23.51 -0.25
C LEU A 182 -36.78 -25.04 -0.31
N GLN A 183 -37.62 -25.71 0.48
CA GLN A 183 -37.75 -27.17 0.36
C GLN A 183 -38.62 -27.61 -0.83
N ARG A 184 -39.54 -26.75 -1.28
CA ARG A 184 -40.42 -26.99 -2.44
C ARG A 184 -40.66 -25.69 -3.20
N CYS A 185 -40.97 -25.79 -4.49
CA CYS A 185 -41.28 -24.60 -5.29
C CYS A 185 -42.63 -23.98 -4.84
N PRO A 186 -42.72 -22.64 -4.75
CA PRO A 186 -43.96 -21.95 -4.42
C PRO A 186 -45.00 -22.06 -5.56
N PRO A 187 -46.30 -21.80 -5.29
CA PRO A 187 -47.33 -21.78 -6.32
C PRO A 187 -46.95 -20.88 -7.50
N GLY A 188 -47.23 -21.34 -8.73
CA GLY A 188 -46.80 -20.65 -9.96
C GLY A 188 -45.35 -20.93 -10.36
N TYR A 189 -44.65 -21.87 -9.71
CA TYR A 189 -43.33 -22.37 -10.11
C TYR A 189 -43.29 -23.90 -10.08
N TYR A 190 -42.49 -24.50 -10.96
CA TYR A 190 -42.28 -25.95 -11.05
C TYR A 190 -40.79 -26.31 -10.99
N LEU A 191 -40.48 -27.55 -10.60
CA LEU A 191 -39.12 -28.08 -10.56
C LEU A 191 -38.74 -28.60 -11.95
N GLY A 192 -37.60 -28.18 -12.48
CA GLY A 192 -37.11 -28.67 -13.76
C GLY A 192 -36.70 -30.14 -13.67
N SER A 193 -36.95 -30.91 -14.74
CA SER A 193 -36.77 -32.37 -14.80
C SER A 193 -35.33 -32.86 -14.55
N GLN A 194 -34.35 -31.96 -14.55
CA GLN A 194 -32.95 -32.23 -14.24
C GLN A 194 -32.26 -31.06 -13.50
N SER A 195 -33.03 -30.15 -12.90
CA SER A 195 -32.47 -28.98 -12.22
C SER A 195 -33.06 -28.81 -10.82
N THR A 196 -32.22 -28.49 -9.86
CA THR A 196 -32.63 -28.05 -8.52
C THR A 196 -33.14 -26.61 -8.51
N THR A 197 -33.61 -26.10 -9.66
CA THR A 197 -34.04 -24.70 -9.84
C THR A 197 -35.53 -24.64 -10.15
N CYS A 198 -36.23 -23.78 -9.42
CA CYS A 198 -37.64 -23.50 -9.68
C CYS A 198 -37.79 -22.55 -10.89
N HIS A 199 -38.62 -22.95 -11.85
CA HIS A 199 -38.95 -22.16 -13.03
C HIS A 199 -40.38 -21.66 -12.93
N LYS A 200 -40.63 -20.40 -13.33
CA LYS A 200 -41.97 -19.79 -13.27
C LYS A 200 -42.88 -20.45 -14.32
N CYS A 201 -44.13 -20.73 -13.94
CA CYS A 201 -45.18 -21.14 -14.87
C CYS A 201 -45.51 -20.03 -15.86
N HIS A 202 -46.09 -20.39 -17.00
CA HIS A 202 -46.66 -19.42 -17.92
C HIS A 202 -47.76 -18.60 -17.22
N PRO A 203 -47.95 -17.30 -17.50
CA PRO A 203 -48.91 -16.44 -16.80
C PRO A 203 -50.37 -16.92 -16.84
N THR A 204 -50.72 -17.78 -17.81
CA THR A 204 -52.06 -18.37 -17.95
C THR A 204 -52.28 -19.59 -17.05
N CYS A 205 -51.26 -20.06 -16.34
CA CYS A 205 -51.29 -21.31 -15.57
C CYS A 205 -51.14 -21.04 -14.07
N LYS A 206 -51.99 -21.66 -13.25
CA LYS A 206 -51.94 -21.55 -11.78
C LYS A 206 -50.94 -22.54 -11.15
N THR A 207 -50.87 -23.76 -11.70
CA THR A 207 -49.87 -24.80 -11.40
C THR A 207 -49.12 -25.12 -12.70
N CYS A 208 -48.05 -25.91 -12.66
CA CYS A 208 -47.46 -26.49 -13.88
C CYS A 208 -46.43 -27.55 -13.47
N SER A 209 -46.12 -28.50 -14.37
CA SER A 209 -45.23 -29.64 -14.06
C SER A 209 -44.01 -29.78 -15.01
N GLY A 210 -43.80 -28.86 -15.96
CA GLY A 210 -42.72 -29.03 -16.94
C GLY A 210 -42.49 -27.84 -17.89
N LYS A 211 -41.40 -27.90 -18.67
CA LYS A 211 -41.00 -26.88 -19.65
C LYS A 211 -41.56 -27.26 -21.03
N GLY A 212 -42.73 -26.74 -21.38
CA GLY A 212 -43.29 -26.94 -22.70
C GLY A 212 -44.69 -26.34 -22.86
N SER A 213 -44.88 -25.56 -23.91
CA SER A 213 -46.17 -25.24 -24.52
C SER A 213 -46.70 -26.38 -25.41
N LEU A 214 -46.12 -27.58 -25.32
CA LEU A 214 -46.37 -28.71 -26.23
C LEU A 214 -46.47 -30.06 -25.49
N SER A 215 -47.24 -30.13 -24.39
CA SER A 215 -47.98 -31.36 -24.10
C SER A 215 -49.28 -31.34 -24.92
N TRP A 216 -49.14 -31.18 -26.24
CA TRP A 216 -50.21 -31.24 -27.21
C TRP A 216 -50.00 -32.51 -28.02
N LEU A 217 -50.53 -33.63 -27.53
CA LEU A 217 -51.02 -34.67 -28.42
C LEU A 217 -52.34 -35.20 -27.86
N VAL A 218 -53.40 -34.79 -28.56
CA VAL A 218 -54.70 -35.44 -28.77
C VAL A 218 -55.52 -35.85 -27.55
N SER A 219 -56.58 -35.10 -27.26
CA SER A 219 -57.93 -35.43 -27.74
C SER A 219 -58.98 -34.46 -27.18
N PHE A 220 -60.08 -34.38 -27.92
CA PHE A 220 -61.29 -33.60 -27.68
C PHE A 220 -61.79 -33.60 -26.22
N PHE A 221 -62.54 -32.52 -25.91
CA PHE A 221 -63.36 -32.25 -24.72
C PHE A 221 -62.70 -31.51 -23.55
N VAL A 222 -63.02 -30.22 -23.51
CA VAL A 222 -63.23 -29.35 -22.34
C VAL A 222 -63.20 -30.08 -20.98
N ARG A 223 -62.06 -30.02 -20.31
CA ARG A 223 -61.93 -29.67 -18.88
C ARG A 223 -60.45 -29.67 -18.53
N PHE A 224 -59.88 -28.51 -18.26
CA PHE A 224 -58.61 -28.44 -17.54
C PHE A 224 -58.76 -27.53 -16.31
N PRO A 225 -59.30 -28.06 -15.19
CA PRO A 225 -58.52 -27.96 -13.98
C PRO A 225 -57.25 -28.79 -14.20
N TYR A 226 -56.14 -28.40 -13.58
CA TYR A 226 -54.84 -29.05 -13.68
C TYR A 226 -54.04 -28.70 -14.94
N CYS A 227 -53.33 -27.59 -14.80
CA CYS A 227 -51.93 -27.58 -15.19
C CYS A 227 -51.10 -28.56 -14.35
#